data_AF-A0A6L7WN35-F1
#
_entry.id   AF-A0A6L7WN35-F1
#
_cell.length_a   1.000
_cell.length_b   1.000
_cell.length_c   1.000
_cell.angle_alpha   90.00
_cell.angle_beta   90.00
_cell.angle_gamma   90.00
#
_symmetry.space_group_name_H-M   'P 1'
#
loop_
_entity.id
_entity.type
_entity.pdbx_description
1 polymer ?
#
loop_
_entity_poly.entity_id
_entity_poly.type
_entity_poly.pdbx_seq_one_letter_code
_entity_poly.pdbx_strand_id
1 'polypeptide(L)'
;MGYQYRGMQADGDPNDPGDATLNPCAVVGDLGCAPGEQFGPCLFIGVHRPYAAEQQVQRLFGEPALGVGPRVDARVAANYEFYDVAGRRVNSFDPKLAGRLQVSKNLHYSLALRARLGADRLPNAVARRPEPQPS
;
A
#
# COMPACT_ATOMS: atom_id res chain seq x y z
N MET A 1 -19.83 -6.20 -8.60
CA MET A 1 -19.43 -5.85 -7.22
C MET A 1 -18.73 -7.04 -6.63
N GLY A 2 -17.75 -6.84 -5.75
CA GLY A 2 -17.00 -7.93 -5.13
C GLY A 2 -16.33 -7.52 -3.83
N TYR A 3 -16.00 -8.52 -3.02
CA TYR A 3 -15.25 -8.38 -1.77
C TYR A 3 -14.00 -9.26 -1.84
N GLN A 4 -12.88 -8.76 -1.33
CA GLN A 4 -11.61 -9.46 -1.26
C GLN A 4 -11.00 -9.29 0.13
N TYR A 5 -10.46 -10.38 0.66
CA TYR A 5 -9.65 -10.41 1.87
C TYR A 5 -8.23 -10.89 1.52
N ARG A 6 -7.21 -10.23 2.08
CA ARG A 6 -5.80 -10.65 1.98
C ARG A 6 -5.11 -10.49 3.34
N GLY A 7 -4.63 -11.60 3.89
CA GLY A 7 -3.72 -11.62 5.04
C GLY A 7 -2.29 -11.86 4.59
N MET A 8 -1.33 -11.19 5.23
CA MET A 8 0.10 -11.43 5.09
C MET A 8 0.75 -11.39 6.47
N GLN A 9 1.60 -12.35 6.75
CA GLN A 9 2.43 -12.40 7.94
C GLN A 9 3.88 -12.51 7.48
N ALA A 10 4.75 -11.74 8.10
CA ALA A 10 6.18 -11.75 7.87
C ALA A 10 6.87 -11.75 9.23
N ASP A 11 7.67 -12.76 9.47
CA ASP A 11 8.49 -12.90 10.66
C ASP A 11 9.96 -13.02 10.23
N GLY A 12 10.86 -12.52 11.05
CA GLY A 12 12.29 -12.64 10.85
C GLY A 12 12.99 -12.80 12.18
N ASP A 13 13.61 -13.97 12.37
CA ASP A 13 14.46 -14.27 13.51
C ASP A 13 15.93 -14.36 13.04
N PRO A 14 16.71 -13.29 13.20
CA PRO A 14 18.11 -13.27 12.80
C PRO A 14 18.96 -14.19 13.69
N ASN A 15 20.00 -14.81 13.13
CA ASN A 15 21.00 -15.49 13.93
C ASN A 15 21.84 -14.47 14.73
N ASP A 16 22.43 -14.86 15.86
CA ASP A 16 23.25 -14.01 16.73
C ASP A 16 24.19 -13.02 15.99
N PRO A 17 25.00 -13.44 14.98
CA PRO A 17 25.89 -12.53 14.28
C PRO A 17 25.19 -11.54 13.33
N GLY A 18 23.94 -11.80 12.93
CA GLY A 18 23.11 -10.96 12.07
C GLY A 18 22.02 -10.17 12.80
N ASP A 19 21.94 -10.29 14.13
CA ASP A 19 20.98 -9.58 14.97
C ASP A 19 21.49 -8.18 15.37
N ALA A 20 20.84 -7.13 14.85
CA ALA A 20 21.19 -5.74 15.16
C ALA A 20 20.85 -5.30 16.60
N THR A 21 20.17 -6.12 17.40
CA THR A 21 19.93 -5.87 18.83
C THR A 21 21.09 -6.34 19.70
N LEU A 22 21.79 -7.40 19.29
CA LEU A 22 22.99 -7.92 19.97
C LEU A 22 24.26 -7.29 19.42
N ASN A 23 24.30 -7.08 18.11
CA ASN A 23 25.50 -6.77 17.35
C ASN A 23 25.22 -5.57 16.42
N PRO A 24 25.02 -4.35 16.98
CA PRO A 24 24.71 -3.17 16.17
C PRO A 24 25.87 -2.83 15.23
N CYS A 25 25.56 -2.48 13.97
CA CYS A 25 26.56 -2.00 13.02
C CYS A 25 27.00 -0.58 13.39
N ALA A 26 28.31 -0.31 13.40
CA ALA A 26 28.82 1.05 13.55
C ALA A 26 28.37 1.92 12.35
N VAL A 27 27.66 3.01 12.63
CA VAL A 27 27.23 3.98 11.61
C VAL A 27 28.33 5.03 11.43
N VAL A 28 28.55 5.54 10.22
CA VAL A 28 29.54 6.61 9.99
C VAL A 28 29.12 7.85 10.80
N GLY A 29 29.97 8.25 11.75
CA GLY A 29 29.71 9.36 12.68
C GLY A 29 29.25 8.94 14.08
N ASP A 30 29.09 7.64 14.33
CA ASP A 30 28.82 7.12 15.65
C ASP A 30 30.10 7.10 16.50
N LEU A 31 30.14 7.91 17.55
CA LEU A 31 31.24 7.96 18.53
C LEU A 31 31.00 7.00 19.70
N GLY A 32 29.86 6.28 19.69
CA GLY A 32 29.51 5.29 20.70
C GLY A 32 30.47 4.10 20.72
N CYS A 33 31.11 3.78 19.59
CA CYS A 33 31.95 2.59 19.41
C CYS A 33 33.30 2.63 20.15
N ALA A 34 33.24 2.73 21.48
CA ALA A 34 34.38 2.68 22.37
C ALA A 34 35.04 1.28 22.35
N PRO A 35 36.35 1.18 22.68
CA PRO A 35 37.01 -0.11 22.87
C PRO A 35 36.28 -0.91 23.96
N GLY A 36 35.59 -2.00 23.56
CA GLY A 36 34.82 -2.87 24.46
C GLY A 36 33.34 -3.02 24.11
N GLU A 37 32.82 -2.25 23.16
CA GLU A 37 31.46 -2.45 22.64
C GLU A 37 31.37 -3.63 21.65
N GLN A 38 30.23 -4.31 21.63
CA GLN A 38 29.98 -5.46 20.76
C GLN A 38 29.55 -4.98 19.38
N PHE A 39 30.27 -5.44 18.35
CA PHE A 39 29.96 -5.18 16.95
C PHE A 39 29.80 -6.50 16.22
N GLY A 40 28.77 -6.56 15.37
CA GLY A 40 28.57 -7.71 14.50
C GLY A 40 29.68 -7.84 13.47
N PRO A 41 29.96 -9.07 12.99
CA PRO A 41 30.83 -9.25 11.84
C PRO A 41 30.29 -8.47 10.64
N CYS A 42 31.18 -7.88 9.84
CA CYS A 42 30.81 -7.31 8.54
C CYS A 42 30.41 -8.44 7.59
N LEU A 43 29.14 -8.83 7.64
CA LEU A 43 28.56 -9.86 6.79
C LEU A 43 28.02 -9.24 5.51
N PHE A 44 28.14 -9.98 4.40
CA PHE A 44 27.52 -9.60 3.12
C PHE A 44 25.98 -9.67 3.17
N ILE A 45 25.44 -10.48 4.07
CA ILE A 45 23.99 -10.60 4.30
C ILE A 45 23.49 -9.44 5.17
N GLY A 46 22.25 -8.98 4.91
CA GLY A 46 21.64 -7.90 5.68
C GLY A 46 21.53 -8.24 7.17
N VAL A 47 21.88 -7.27 8.02
CA VAL A 47 21.70 -7.32 9.48
C VAL A 47 20.35 -6.68 9.80
N HIS A 48 19.51 -7.38 10.56
CA HIS A 48 18.14 -6.95 10.87
C HIS A 48 17.83 -7.19 12.35
N ARG A 49 16.81 -6.51 12.88
CA ARG A 49 16.26 -6.82 14.22
C ARG A 49 15.18 -7.88 14.08
N PRO A 50 14.94 -8.70 15.11
CA PRO A 50 13.78 -9.57 15.15
C PRO A 50 12.51 -8.76 14.88
N TYR A 51 11.66 -9.23 13.97
CA TYR A 51 10.40 -8.56 13.69
C TYR A 51 9.30 -9.58 13.45
N ALA A 52 8.11 -9.26 13.96
CA ALA A 52 6.87 -9.91 13.61
C ALA A 52 5.92 -8.84 13.06
N ALA A 53 5.57 -8.96 11.78
CA ALA A 53 4.70 -8.03 11.08
C ALA A 53 3.49 -8.79 10.53
N GLU A 54 2.30 -8.28 10.81
CA GLU A 54 1.05 -8.79 10.27
C GLU A 54 0.31 -7.66 9.56
N GLN A 55 -0.24 -7.97 8.39
CA GLN A 55 -1.11 -7.07 7.65
C GLN A 55 -2.34 -7.81 7.16
N GLN A 56 -3.51 -7.26 7.51
CA GLN A 56 -4.80 -7.72 7.01
C GLN A 56 -5.45 -6.61 6.19
N VAL A 57 -5.79 -6.91 4.94
CA VAL A 57 -6.42 -5.97 4.01
C VAL A 57 -7.78 -6.52 3.60
N GLN A 58 -8.80 -5.69 3.74
CA GLN A 58 -10.15 -5.94 3.27
C GLN A 58 -10.50 -4.92 2.19
N ARG A 59 -11.04 -5.39 1.07
CA ARG A 59 -11.37 -4.56 -0.09
C ARG A 59 -12.77 -4.82 -0.57
N LEU A 60 -13.55 -3.76 -0.74
CA LEU A 60 -14.83 -3.76 -1.43
C LEU A 60 -14.66 -3.03 -2.77
N PHE A 61 -15.12 -3.62 -3.86
CA PHE A 61 -14.97 -3.01 -5.18
C PHE A 61 -16.20 -3.17 -6.09
N GLY A 62 -16.33 -2.24 -7.01
CA GLY A 62 -17.44 -2.18 -7.95
C GLY A 62 -17.06 -1.54 -9.26
N GLU A 63 -17.49 -2.14 -10.37
CA GLU A 63 -17.27 -1.62 -11.73
C GLU A 63 -18.53 -1.70 -12.60
N PRO A 64 -19.55 -0.84 -12.40
CA PRO A 64 -20.67 -0.78 -13.32
C PRO A 64 -20.24 -0.28 -14.70
N ALA A 65 -20.64 -1.02 -15.74
CA ALA A 65 -20.59 -0.59 -17.13
C ALA A 65 -21.93 0.03 -17.52
N LEU A 66 -21.89 1.23 -18.07
CA LEU A 66 -23.05 2.02 -18.45
C LEU A 66 -22.99 2.30 -19.96
N GLY A 67 -23.91 1.72 -20.72
CA GLY A 67 -24.10 2.10 -22.12
C GLY A 67 -24.99 3.33 -22.19
N VAL A 68 -24.48 4.44 -22.73
CA VAL A 68 -25.26 5.67 -22.95
C VAL A 68 -25.57 5.78 -24.44
N GLY A 69 -26.67 5.14 -24.83
CA GLY A 69 -27.08 5.06 -26.25
C GLY A 69 -26.09 4.22 -27.10
N PRO A 70 -26.11 4.38 -28.44
CA PRO A 70 -25.38 3.50 -29.35
C PRO A 70 -23.91 3.90 -29.59
N ARG A 71 -23.47 5.05 -29.08
CA ARG A 71 -22.15 5.64 -29.39
C ARG A 71 -21.29 5.92 -28.17
N VAL A 72 -21.82 5.81 -26.96
CA VAL A 72 -21.09 6.15 -25.74
C VAL A 72 -21.08 4.96 -24.79
N ASP A 73 -19.90 4.52 -24.41
CA ASP A 73 -19.69 3.59 -23.33
C ASP A 73 -19.05 4.33 -22.15
N ALA A 74 -19.65 4.22 -20.97
CA ALA A 74 -19.08 4.72 -19.73
C ALA A 74 -18.83 3.56 -18.77
N ARG A 75 -17.78 3.67 -17.96
CA ARG A 75 -17.48 2.76 -16.87
C ARG A 75 -17.11 3.57 -15.65
N VAL A 76 -17.80 3.31 -14.56
CA VAL A 76 -17.42 3.82 -13.24
C VAL A 76 -16.80 2.66 -12.50
N ALA A 77 -15.73 2.91 -11.77
CA ALA A 77 -15.12 1.95 -10.88
C ALA A 77 -14.82 2.62 -9.53
N ALA A 78 -15.01 1.89 -8.44
CA ALA A 78 -14.70 2.36 -7.11
C ALA A 78 -14.11 1.22 -6.30
N ASN A 79 -13.03 1.51 -5.59
CA ASN A 79 -12.37 0.58 -4.68
C ASN A 79 -12.28 1.21 -3.29
N TYR A 80 -12.74 0.49 -2.29
CA TYR A 80 -12.61 0.86 -0.89
C TYR A 80 -11.76 -0.20 -0.19
N GLU A 81 -10.59 0.20 0.30
CA GLU A 81 -9.67 -0.66 1.04
C GLU A 81 -9.61 -0.21 2.50
N PHE A 82 -9.57 -1.17 3.43
CA PHE A 82 -9.31 -0.91 4.83
C PHE A 82 -8.37 -1.96 5.40
N TYR A 83 -7.41 -1.51 6.19
CA TYR A 83 -6.34 -2.33 6.73
C TYR A 83 -5.76 -1.71 8.00
N ASP A 84 -5.08 -2.51 8.81
CA ASP A 84 -4.35 -2.03 9.97
C ASP A 84 -2.89 -1.79 9.64
N VAL A 85 -2.37 -0.68 10.16
CA VAL A 85 -0.94 -0.39 10.19
C VAL A 85 -0.59 -0.02 11.62
N ALA A 86 0.24 -0.82 12.29
CA ALA A 86 0.70 -0.57 13.67
C ALA A 86 -0.45 -0.24 14.65
N GLY A 87 -1.52 -1.03 14.64
CA GLY A 87 -2.69 -0.83 15.51
C GLY A 87 -3.63 0.32 15.12
N ARG A 88 -3.38 0.98 13.99
CA ARG A 88 -4.27 2.04 13.46
C ARG A 88 -5.01 1.56 12.23
N ARG A 89 -6.33 1.70 12.25
CA ARG A 89 -7.18 1.48 11.08
C ARG A 89 -6.92 2.58 10.05
N VAL A 90 -6.51 2.19 8.86
CA VAL A 90 -6.32 3.05 7.70
C VAL A 90 -7.30 2.60 6.62
N ASN A 91 -7.88 3.56 5.92
CA ASN A 91 -8.74 3.30 4.79
C ASN A 91 -8.33 4.14 3.57
N SER A 92 -8.65 3.61 2.39
CA SER A 92 -8.34 4.24 1.12
C SER A 92 -9.51 4.11 0.17
N PHE A 93 -9.80 5.19 -0.56
CA PHE A 93 -10.83 5.22 -1.59
C PHE A 93 -10.21 5.62 -2.94
N ASP A 94 -10.45 4.79 -3.96
CA ASP A 94 -9.95 4.95 -5.33
C ASP A 94 -11.14 4.93 -6.31
N PRO A 95 -11.67 6.13 -6.64
CA PRO A 95 -12.69 6.30 -7.66
C PRO A 95 -12.06 6.48 -9.05
N LYS A 96 -12.63 5.80 -10.05
CA LYS A 96 -12.23 5.85 -11.45
C LYS A 96 -13.45 6.01 -12.35
N LEU A 97 -13.30 6.86 -13.35
CA LEU A 97 -14.29 7.11 -14.39
C LEU A 97 -13.61 6.97 -15.76
N ALA A 98 -14.19 6.15 -16.63
CA ALA A 98 -13.74 5.97 -17.99
C ALA A 98 -14.90 6.16 -18.96
N GLY A 99 -14.65 6.84 -20.07
CA GLY A 99 -15.60 7.05 -21.15
C GLY A 99 -14.99 6.73 -22.50
N ARG A 100 -15.81 6.20 -23.41
CA ARG A 100 -15.49 5.99 -24.82
C ARG A 100 -16.62 6.58 -25.67
N LEU A 101 -16.26 7.43 -26.62
CA LEU A 101 -17.17 7.99 -27.62
C LEU A 101 -16.79 7.44 -29.00
N GLN A 102 -17.72 6.77 -29.65
CA GLN A 102 -17.59 6.35 -31.05
C GLN A 102 -17.93 7.54 -31.96
N VAL A 103 -16.90 8.15 -32.54
CA VAL A 103 -17.01 9.35 -33.39
C VAL A 103 -17.52 8.97 -34.79
N SER A 104 -16.97 7.89 -35.36
CA SER A 104 -17.41 7.38 -36.66
C SER A 104 -17.25 5.86 -36.71
N LYS A 105 -18.17 5.20 -37.40
CA LYS A 105 -18.14 3.74 -37.59
C LYS A 105 -18.81 3.40 -38.92
N ASN A 106 -18.00 2.97 -39.88
CA ASN A 106 -18.42 2.47 -41.19
C ASN A 106 -17.75 1.12 -41.45
N LEU A 107 -18.06 0.48 -42.60
CA LEU A 107 -17.48 -0.81 -42.98
C LEU A 107 -15.95 -0.78 -43.10
N HIS A 108 -15.37 0.36 -43.47
CA HIS A 108 -13.93 0.50 -43.76
C HIS A 108 -13.12 1.20 -42.67
N TYR A 109 -13.77 1.92 -41.75
CA TYR A 109 -13.04 2.61 -40.68
C TYR A 109 -13.91 2.82 -39.43
N SER A 110 -13.23 2.84 -38.28
CA SER A 110 -13.85 3.16 -36.99
C SER A 110 -12.95 4.11 -36.21
N LEU A 111 -13.52 5.20 -35.72
CA LEU A 111 -12.84 6.21 -34.91
C LEU A 111 -13.55 6.32 -33.57
N ALA A 112 -12.79 6.24 -32.48
CA ALA A 112 -13.32 6.42 -31.13
C ALA A 112 -12.36 7.22 -30.26
N LEU A 113 -12.91 8.10 -29.44
CA LEU A 113 -12.19 8.88 -28.43
C LEU A 113 -12.38 8.20 -27.07
N ARG A 114 -11.33 8.15 -26.26
CA ARG A 114 -11.37 7.59 -24.90
C ARG A 114 -10.78 8.59 -23.92
N ALA A 115 -11.46 8.77 -22.80
CA ALA A 115 -11.01 9.59 -21.69
C ALA A 115 -11.12 8.79 -20.39
N ARG A 116 -10.17 9.00 -19.48
CA ARG A 116 -10.15 8.37 -18.17
C ARG A 116 -9.72 9.39 -17.13
N LEU A 117 -10.40 9.38 -16.00
CA LEU A 117 -10.10 10.17 -14.83
C LEU A 117 -10.10 9.23 -13.62
N GLY A 118 -9.15 9.40 -12.73
CA GLY A 118 -9.08 8.59 -11.52
C GLY A 118 -8.21 9.25 -10.49
N ALA A 119 -8.50 9.00 -9.22
CA ALA A 119 -7.64 9.36 -8.12
C ALA A 119 -7.11 8.06 -7.50
N ASP A 120 -5.80 7.85 -7.55
CA ASP A 120 -5.20 6.73 -6.85
C ASP A 120 -5.07 7.09 -5.37
N ARG A 121 -5.62 6.22 -4.51
CA ARG A 121 -5.54 6.25 -3.04
C ARG A 121 -5.65 7.64 -2.42
N LEU A 122 -6.88 8.10 -2.18
CA LEU A 122 -7.10 9.19 -1.23
C LEU A 122 -6.99 8.60 0.20
N PRO A 123 -5.97 8.98 1.01
CA PRO A 123 -5.93 8.59 2.40
C PRO A 123 -7.03 9.35 3.15
N ASN A 124 -7.99 8.62 3.71
CA ASN A 124 -8.95 9.24 4.61
C ASN A 124 -8.27 9.41 5.96
N ALA A 125 -7.74 10.61 6.20
CA ALA A 125 -7.07 10.97 7.45
C ALA A 125 -8.10 11.18 8.57
N VAL A 126 -8.54 10.12 9.27
CA VAL A 126 -9.23 10.28 10.56
C VAL A 126 -8.94 9.14 11.54
N ALA A 127 -8.02 9.40 12.46
CA ALA A 127 -8.14 9.01 13.87
C ALA A 127 -7.24 9.97 14.68
N ARG A 128 -7.87 10.93 15.37
CA ARG A 128 -7.19 11.84 16.31
C ARG A 128 -6.51 10.99 17.40
N ARG A 129 -5.30 11.37 17.83
CA ARG A 129 -4.68 10.80 19.03
C ARG A 129 -5.62 11.05 20.22
N PRO A 130 -5.84 10.09 21.14
CA PRO A 130 -6.11 10.44 22.51
C PRO A 130 -4.85 11.11 23.08
N GLU A 131 -5.03 12.29 23.66
CA GLU A 131 -4.02 13.03 24.39
C GLU A 131 -3.48 12.16 25.54
N PRO A 132 -2.16 12.06 25.76
CA PRO A 132 -1.64 11.38 26.95
C PRO A 132 -2.07 12.18 28.19
N GLN A 133 -2.82 11.54 29.09
CA GLN A 133 -3.06 12.11 30.42
C GLN A 133 -1.74 12.11 31.19
N PRO A 134 -1.32 13.26 31.75
CA PRO A 134 -0.19 13.30 32.65
C PRO A 134 -0.58 12.65 33.99
N SER A 135 0.21 11.66 34.40
CA SER A 135 0.28 11.10 35.75
C SER A 135 0.99 12.05 36.70
#